data_AF-A0AAD5SHJ1-F1
#
_entry.id   AF-A0AAD5SHJ1-F1
#
_cell.length_a   1.000
_cell.length_b   1.000
_cell.length_c   1.000
_cell.angle_alpha   90.00
_cell.angle_beta   90.00
_cell.angle_gamma   90.00
#
_symmetry.space_group_name_H-M   'P 1'
#
loop_
_entity.id
_entity.type
_entity.pdbx_description
1 polymer ?
#
loop_
_entity_poly.entity_id
_entity_poly.type
_entity_poly.pdbx_seq_one_letter_code
_entity_poly.pdbx_strand_id
1 'polypeptide(L)'
;MRGSEPDLSICAKQAIAFLHKYLLTDHPGIRGQRVDQYLPGTNLSQVTNDDKILECCRFAQANLTENVLMLSNDKNLCVKAHIHGVGTVSQYKGSPEALVGEIGQQFGLPNMKIVPYHPIPKRNRPQPVSNGHGHEPVAAPVGLISDDDVLMGDADEVKRDHSDKEFDSDGMDVDEQGNPIYPVRAPPYQDPSDPMEVVCNGLVDMLLGCMPPSLTTLLRRNLGRLAPEPPKRWSIQLIADTLHDNRHTAFHKVLSDRFFSEDLPFLKRTAKDLDRGKERNRVLVTKGELLKLMDIGVRLVDCCSGAGFPDDRDRALRLLRGMKETLA
;
A
#
# COMPACT_ATOMS: atom_id res chain seq x y z
N MET A 1 -27.97 13.57 20.42
CA MET A 1 -28.19 12.39 19.56
C MET A 1 -27.02 12.29 18.59
N ARG A 2 -26.02 11.44 18.84
CA ARG A 2 -24.96 11.16 17.87
C ARG A 2 -25.57 10.25 16.81
N GLY A 3 -25.78 10.75 15.60
CA GLY A 3 -26.20 9.90 14.49
C GLY A 3 -25.13 8.84 14.26
N SER A 4 -25.54 7.57 14.13
CA SER A 4 -24.63 6.49 13.78
C SER A 4 -23.90 6.86 12.50
N GLU A 5 -22.56 6.88 12.53
CA GLU A 5 -21.78 7.09 11.31
C GLU A 5 -22.16 6.02 10.28
N PRO A 6 -22.33 6.41 9.00
CA PRO A 6 -22.68 5.46 7.96
C PRO A 6 -21.56 4.42 7.82
N ASP A 7 -21.95 3.15 7.71
CA ASP A 7 -21.02 2.05 7.48
C ASP A 7 -20.17 2.33 6.23
N LEU A 8 -18.85 2.30 6.40
CA LEU A 8 -17.88 2.53 5.34
C LEU A 8 -18.09 1.60 4.13
N SER A 9 -18.51 0.35 4.37
CA SER A 9 -18.84 -0.62 3.31
C SER A 9 -20.01 -0.14 2.45
N ILE A 10 -21.05 0.41 3.07
CA ILE A 10 -22.21 0.98 2.38
C ILE A 10 -21.78 2.20 1.56
N CYS A 11 -21.02 3.12 2.15
CA CYS A 11 -20.50 4.30 1.44
C CYS A 11 -19.63 3.91 0.24
N ALA A 12 -18.74 2.92 0.40
CA ALA A 12 -17.89 2.43 -0.68
C ALA A 12 -18.71 1.83 -1.83
N LYS A 13 -19.73 1.01 -1.53
CA LYS A 13 -20.64 0.44 -2.54
C LYS A 13 -21.40 1.54 -3.29
N GLN A 14 -21.90 2.55 -2.58
CA GLN A 14 -22.59 3.69 -3.19
C GLN A 14 -21.67 4.50 -4.12
N ALA A 15 -20.43 4.76 -3.70
CA ALA A 15 -19.44 5.46 -4.52
C ALA A 15 -19.09 4.67 -5.79
N ILE A 16 -18.88 3.36 -5.68
CA ILE A 16 -18.59 2.50 -6.83
C ILE A 16 -19.78 2.47 -7.80
N ALA A 17 -21.01 2.32 -7.29
CA ALA A 17 -22.20 2.32 -8.12
C ALA A 17 -22.38 3.66 -8.88
N PHE A 18 -22.09 4.78 -8.21
CA PHE A 18 -22.08 6.11 -8.83
C PHE A 18 -21.04 6.18 -9.96
N LEU A 19 -19.79 5.81 -9.69
CA LEU A 19 -18.71 5.84 -10.68
C LEU A 19 -19.01 4.94 -11.88
N HIS A 20 -19.49 3.71 -11.62
CA HIS A 20 -19.84 2.76 -12.66
C HIS A 20 -20.92 3.32 -13.60
N LYS A 21 -22.00 3.90 -13.05
CA LYS A 21 -23.08 4.52 -13.84
C LYS A 21 -22.56 5.62 -14.80
N TYR A 22 -21.70 6.51 -14.31
CA TYR A 22 -21.27 7.67 -15.10
C TYR A 22 -20.09 7.39 -16.03
N LEU A 23 -19.19 6.49 -15.64
CA LEU A 23 -18.09 6.07 -16.53
C LEU A 23 -18.63 5.21 -17.69
N LEU A 24 -19.62 4.34 -17.44
CA LEU A 24 -20.24 3.53 -18.49
C LEU A 24 -21.00 4.39 -19.53
N THR A 25 -21.55 5.52 -19.08
CA THR A 25 -22.26 6.47 -19.96
C THR A 25 -21.36 7.55 -20.56
N ASP A 26 -20.04 7.47 -20.33
CA ASP A 26 -19.04 8.45 -20.78
C ASP A 26 -19.42 9.89 -20.43
N HIS A 27 -19.90 10.10 -19.19
CA HIS A 27 -20.37 11.40 -18.73
C HIS A 27 -19.24 12.43 -18.76
N PRO A 28 -19.38 13.59 -19.44
CA PRO A 28 -18.26 14.48 -19.71
C PRO A 28 -17.68 15.18 -18.47
N GLY A 29 -18.46 15.24 -17.38
CA GLY A 29 -18.02 15.78 -16.09
C GLY A 29 -17.27 14.79 -15.20
N ILE A 30 -17.15 13.52 -15.60
CA ILE A 30 -16.49 12.48 -14.80
C ILE A 30 -15.45 11.77 -15.68
N ARG A 31 -14.22 11.66 -15.18
CA ARG A 31 -13.13 10.98 -15.88
C ARG A 31 -12.30 10.18 -14.89
N GLY A 32 -11.89 8.97 -15.29
CA GLY A 32 -10.82 8.23 -14.64
C GLY A 32 -9.47 8.50 -15.31
N GLN A 33 -8.39 8.51 -14.53
CA GLN A 33 -7.02 8.50 -15.04
C GLN A 33 -6.56 7.06 -15.26
N ARG A 34 -6.03 6.75 -16.45
CA ARG A 34 -5.47 5.44 -16.78
C ARG A 34 -4.05 5.29 -16.21
N VAL A 35 -3.61 4.06 -16.00
CA VAL A 35 -2.26 3.74 -15.47
C VAL A 35 -1.13 4.24 -16.39
N ASP A 36 -1.39 4.40 -17.69
CA ASP A 36 -0.45 4.95 -18.66
C ASP A 36 -0.50 6.49 -18.80
N GLN A 37 -1.34 7.17 -18.00
CA GLN A 37 -1.47 8.63 -17.99
C GLN A 37 -0.75 9.20 -16.78
N TYR A 38 0.56 9.42 -16.89
CA TYR A 38 1.40 10.03 -15.85
C TYR A 38 2.44 10.96 -16.48
N LEU A 39 3.08 11.80 -15.68
CA LEU A 39 4.11 12.71 -16.19
C LEU A 39 5.39 11.95 -16.53
N PRO A 40 6.12 12.35 -17.59
CA PRO A 40 7.40 11.73 -17.92
C PRO A 40 8.37 11.73 -16.74
N GLY A 41 9.01 10.58 -16.48
CA GLY A 41 9.97 10.42 -15.38
C GLY A 41 9.36 9.97 -14.05
N THR A 42 8.02 9.86 -13.95
CA THR A 42 7.38 9.31 -12.74
C THR A 42 7.49 7.79 -12.71
N ASN A 43 8.08 7.24 -11.64
CA ASN A 43 8.10 5.81 -11.39
C ASN A 43 6.95 5.40 -10.45
N LEU A 44 5.80 5.02 -11.03
CA LEU A 44 4.59 4.65 -10.28
C LEU A 44 4.78 3.43 -9.34
N SER A 45 5.83 2.63 -9.52
CA SER A 45 6.12 1.47 -8.66
C SER A 45 6.79 1.82 -7.33
N GLN A 46 7.38 3.02 -7.23
CA GLN A 46 8.16 3.45 -6.06
C GLN A 46 7.46 4.54 -5.24
N VAL A 47 6.23 4.90 -5.59
CA VAL A 47 5.49 6.02 -5.00
C VAL A 47 4.31 5.52 -4.15
N THR A 48 4.01 6.26 -3.09
CA THR A 48 2.90 5.93 -2.18
C THR A 48 1.53 6.20 -2.82
N ASN A 49 0.44 5.79 -2.18
CA ASN A 49 -0.90 6.09 -2.70
C ASN A 49 -1.20 7.60 -2.70
N ASP A 50 -0.71 8.36 -1.72
CA ASP A 50 -0.79 9.82 -1.69
C ASP A 50 -0.10 10.44 -2.92
N ASP A 51 1.10 9.95 -3.23
CA ASP A 51 1.90 10.44 -4.35
C ASP A 51 1.21 10.15 -5.68
N LYS A 52 0.46 9.04 -5.79
CA LYS A 52 -0.36 8.74 -6.97
C LYS A 52 -1.54 9.70 -7.11
N ILE A 53 -2.20 10.07 -6.01
CA ILE A 53 -3.27 11.08 -6.03
C ILE A 53 -2.71 12.44 -6.46
N LEU A 54 -1.55 12.81 -5.92
CA LEU A 54 -0.88 14.05 -6.28
C LEU A 54 -0.41 14.06 -7.75
N GLU A 55 0.13 12.95 -8.23
CA GLU A 55 0.51 12.78 -9.63
C GLU A 55 -0.70 12.89 -10.57
N CYS A 56 -1.88 12.41 -10.15
CA CYS A 56 -3.14 12.65 -10.87
C CYS A 56 -3.42 14.14 -11.03
N CYS A 57 -3.34 14.91 -9.95
CA CYS A 57 -3.53 16.36 -9.99
C CYS A 57 -2.51 17.04 -10.91
N ARG A 58 -1.22 16.71 -10.80
CA ARG A 58 -0.15 17.31 -11.61
C ARG A 58 -0.29 16.95 -13.10
N PHE A 59 -0.64 15.70 -13.39
CA PHE A 59 -0.92 15.27 -14.76
C PHE A 59 -2.10 16.04 -15.36
N ALA A 60 -3.19 16.20 -14.60
CA ALA A 60 -4.33 17.01 -15.02
C ALA A 60 -3.95 18.48 -15.24
N GLN A 61 -3.10 19.03 -14.36
CA GLN A 61 -2.63 20.41 -14.44
C GLN A 61 -1.83 20.66 -15.72
N ALA A 62 -0.96 19.72 -16.08
CA ALA A 62 -0.10 19.82 -17.25
C ALA A 62 -0.83 19.51 -18.59
N ASN A 63 -1.83 18.64 -18.59
CA ASN A 63 -2.40 18.08 -19.82
C ASN A 63 -3.87 18.44 -20.08
N LEU A 64 -4.61 18.86 -19.06
CA LEU A 64 -6.06 19.06 -19.16
C LEU A 64 -6.47 20.51 -18.91
N THR A 65 -6.03 21.12 -17.81
CA THR A 65 -6.40 22.47 -17.40
C THR A 65 -5.45 22.97 -16.33
N GLU A 66 -5.11 24.26 -16.31
CA GLU A 66 -4.28 24.85 -15.24
C GLU A 66 -5.04 24.93 -13.90
N ASN A 67 -6.38 24.95 -13.95
CA ASN A 67 -7.24 25.09 -12.78
C ASN A 67 -7.59 23.73 -12.17
N VAL A 68 -6.62 23.12 -11.49
CA VAL A 68 -6.81 21.84 -10.77
C VAL A 68 -6.90 22.07 -9.28
N LEU A 69 -7.92 21.46 -8.68
CA LEU A 69 -8.16 21.52 -7.24
C LEU A 69 -8.31 20.12 -6.67
N MET A 70 -7.71 19.89 -5.51
CA MET A 70 -7.80 18.66 -4.75
C MET A 70 -8.86 18.76 -3.66
N LEU A 71 -9.73 17.77 -3.59
CA LEU A 71 -10.74 17.63 -2.53
C LEU A 71 -10.25 16.57 -1.54
N SER A 72 -9.80 16.98 -0.35
CA SER A 72 -9.32 16.04 0.68
C SER A 72 -9.48 16.62 2.09
N ASN A 73 -9.83 15.74 3.03
CA ASN A 73 -9.82 16.07 4.46
C ASN A 73 -8.51 15.68 5.15
N ASP A 74 -7.62 14.98 4.44
CA ASP A 74 -6.29 14.63 4.95
C ASP A 74 -5.37 15.86 4.87
N LYS A 75 -4.98 16.39 6.04
CA LYS A 75 -4.13 17.58 6.14
C LYS A 75 -2.75 17.37 5.54
N ASN A 76 -2.16 16.17 5.67
CA ASN A 76 -0.84 15.89 5.12
C ASN A 76 -0.89 15.88 3.59
N LEU A 77 -1.94 15.29 3.02
CA LEU A 77 -2.14 15.29 1.57
C LEU A 77 -2.41 16.71 1.04
N CYS A 78 -3.18 17.53 1.75
CA CYS A 78 -3.40 18.94 1.36
C CYS A 78 -2.10 19.76 1.40
N VAL A 79 -1.27 19.60 2.43
CA VAL A 79 0.04 20.27 2.52
C VAL A 79 0.95 19.85 1.34
N LYS A 80 1.00 18.56 1.02
CA LYS A 80 1.73 18.06 -0.16
C LYS A 80 1.20 18.72 -1.43
N ALA A 81 -0.12 18.76 -1.63
CA ALA A 81 -0.72 19.40 -2.81
C ALA A 81 -0.33 20.88 -2.94
N HIS A 82 -0.37 21.65 -1.85
CA HIS A 82 0.05 23.05 -1.85
C HIS A 82 1.53 23.25 -2.21
N ILE A 83 2.44 22.41 -1.71
CA ILE A 83 3.86 22.45 -2.08
C ILE A 83 4.05 22.31 -3.60
N HIS A 84 3.18 21.54 -4.25
CA HIS A 84 3.20 21.32 -5.69
C HIS A 84 2.34 22.30 -6.50
N GLY A 85 1.84 23.38 -5.88
CA GLY A 85 1.03 24.39 -6.57
C GLY A 85 -0.37 23.92 -6.94
N VAL A 86 -0.90 22.90 -6.25
CA VAL A 86 -2.26 22.40 -6.42
C VAL A 86 -3.15 22.99 -5.31
N GLY A 87 -4.23 23.67 -5.71
CA GLY A 87 -5.23 24.21 -4.78
C GLY A 87 -5.96 23.09 -4.04
N THR A 88 -6.47 23.36 -2.83
CA THR A 88 -7.16 22.35 -2.02
C THR A 88 -8.43 22.91 -1.38
N VAL A 89 -9.45 22.06 -1.25
CA VAL A 89 -10.59 22.30 -0.37
C VAL A 89 -10.69 21.13 0.60
N SER A 90 -10.81 21.45 1.89
CA SER A 90 -10.89 20.47 2.97
C SER A 90 -12.07 20.79 3.88
N GLN A 91 -12.61 19.76 4.53
CA GLN A 91 -13.73 19.82 5.46
C GLN A 91 -14.98 20.51 4.90
N TYR A 92 -15.27 20.24 3.63
CA TYR A 92 -16.42 20.84 2.97
C TYR A 92 -17.75 20.36 3.59
N LYS A 93 -18.53 21.31 4.13
CA LYS A 93 -19.83 21.03 4.78
C LYS A 93 -20.99 21.85 4.19
N GLY A 94 -20.76 22.61 3.12
CA GLY A 94 -21.78 23.45 2.49
C GLY A 94 -22.58 22.72 1.38
N SER A 95 -23.40 23.47 0.64
CA SER A 95 -24.12 22.95 -0.54
C SER A 95 -23.22 22.90 -1.78
N PRO A 96 -23.46 22.08 -2.83
CA PRO A 96 -22.62 22.08 -4.02
C PRO A 96 -22.35 23.48 -4.64
N GLU A 97 -23.29 24.42 -4.52
CA GLU A 97 -23.16 25.81 -4.97
C GLU A 97 -22.09 26.57 -4.19
N ALA A 98 -22.02 26.40 -2.87
CA ALA A 98 -21.00 27.03 -2.05
C ALA A 98 -19.60 26.46 -2.33
N LEU A 99 -19.49 25.18 -2.69
CA LEU A 99 -18.22 24.56 -3.10
C LEU A 99 -17.73 25.21 -4.40
N VAL A 100 -18.63 25.36 -5.37
CA VAL A 100 -18.33 26.02 -6.64
C VAL A 100 -17.95 27.49 -6.43
N GLY A 101 -18.61 28.18 -5.50
CA GLY A 101 -18.23 29.53 -5.10
C GLY A 101 -16.83 29.61 -4.52
N GLU A 102 -16.47 28.70 -3.62
CA GLU A 102 -15.13 28.61 -3.02
C GLU A 102 -14.05 28.32 -4.07
N ILE A 103 -14.30 27.34 -4.95
CA ILE A 103 -13.45 27.03 -6.10
C ILE A 103 -13.27 28.27 -6.99
N GLY A 104 -14.38 28.96 -7.30
CA GLY A 104 -14.37 30.18 -8.10
C GLY A 104 -13.50 31.27 -7.47
N GLN A 105 -13.57 31.48 -6.16
CA GLN A 105 -12.71 32.45 -5.46
C GLN A 105 -11.23 32.07 -5.54
N GLN A 106 -10.87 30.79 -5.34
CA GLN A 106 -9.48 30.34 -5.40
C GLN A 106 -8.85 30.56 -6.78
N PHE A 107 -9.61 30.39 -7.86
CA PHE A 107 -9.13 30.57 -9.22
C PHE A 107 -9.37 31.98 -9.81
N GLY A 108 -9.87 32.94 -9.02
CA GLY A 108 -10.18 34.28 -9.52
C GLY A 108 -11.35 34.31 -10.53
N LEU A 109 -12.24 33.32 -10.44
CA LEU A 109 -13.44 33.14 -11.26
C LEU A 109 -14.72 33.29 -10.40
N PRO A 110 -15.01 34.48 -9.83
CA PRO A 110 -16.08 34.67 -8.84
C PRO A 110 -17.50 34.43 -9.39
N ASN A 111 -17.66 34.34 -10.72
CA ASN A 111 -18.94 34.13 -11.39
C ASN A 111 -19.12 32.70 -11.91
N MET A 112 -18.38 31.73 -11.37
CA MET A 112 -18.54 30.32 -11.72
C MET A 112 -19.94 29.85 -11.30
N LYS A 113 -20.71 29.28 -12.24
CA LYS A 113 -22.06 28.76 -11.99
C LYS A 113 -22.10 27.27 -12.24
N ILE A 114 -22.90 26.55 -11.45
CA ILE A 114 -23.28 25.18 -11.78
C ILE A 114 -24.10 25.23 -13.06
N VAL A 115 -23.56 24.67 -14.14
CA VAL A 115 -24.29 24.51 -15.39
C VAL A 115 -25.01 23.17 -15.31
N PRO A 116 -26.36 23.13 -15.40
CA PRO A 116 -27.09 21.88 -15.49
C PRO A 116 -26.55 21.07 -16.65
N TYR A 117 -26.27 19.80 -16.42
CA TYR A 117 -25.78 18.93 -17.48
C TYR A 117 -26.78 18.93 -18.64
N HIS A 118 -26.29 19.25 -19.84
CA HIS A 118 -26.98 19.01 -21.09
C HIS A 118 -26.18 17.94 -21.83
N PRO A 119 -26.79 16.81 -22.24
CA PRO A 119 -26.08 15.75 -22.94
C PRO A 119 -25.32 16.33 -24.13
N ILE A 120 -23.99 16.30 -24.06
CA ILE A 120 -23.16 16.71 -25.19
C ILE A 120 -23.37 15.66 -26.28
N PRO A 121 -23.72 16.05 -27.52
CA PRO A 121 -23.85 15.10 -28.62
C PRO A 121 -22.55 14.32 -28.76
N LYS A 122 -22.67 12.99 -28.78
CA LYS A 122 -21.53 12.05 -28.79
C LYS A 122 -20.52 12.48 -29.85
N ARG A 123 -19.35 12.92 -29.42
CA ARG A 123 -18.24 13.23 -30.33
C ARG A 123 -17.84 11.91 -30.97
N ASN A 124 -17.93 11.80 -32.30
CA ASN A 124 -17.50 10.61 -33.03
C ASN A 124 -16.05 10.32 -32.62
N ARG A 125 -15.82 9.25 -31.84
CA ARG A 125 -14.47 8.73 -31.64
C ARG A 125 -13.91 8.44 -33.02
N PRO A 126 -12.71 8.93 -33.38
CA PRO A 126 -12.04 8.46 -34.58
C PRO A 126 -11.97 6.94 -34.50
N GLN A 127 -12.56 6.27 -35.48
CA GLN A 127 -12.49 4.81 -35.54
C GLN A 127 -11.02 4.42 -35.59
N PRO A 128 -10.61 3.33 -34.90
CA PRO A 128 -9.27 2.81 -35.06
C PRO A 128 -9.06 2.52 -36.54
N VAL A 129 -8.06 3.17 -37.12
CA VAL A 129 -7.64 2.96 -38.51
C VAL A 129 -7.33 1.46 -38.64
N SER A 130 -8.19 0.74 -39.34
CA SER A 130 -7.96 -0.66 -39.66
C SER A 130 -6.83 -0.74 -40.68
N ASN A 131 -5.60 -0.88 -40.20
CA ASN A 131 -4.52 -1.36 -41.03
C ASN A 131 -4.84 -2.82 -41.35
N GLY A 132 -5.45 -3.02 -42.52
CA GLY A 132 -5.88 -4.32 -42.99
C GLY A 132 -4.70 -5.26 -43.19
N HIS A 133 -4.69 -6.36 -42.47
CA HIS A 133 -4.19 -7.65 -42.93
C HIS A 133 -5.30 -8.67 -42.63
N GLY A 134 -5.86 -9.24 -43.69
CA GLY A 134 -7.00 -10.13 -43.63
C GLY A 134 -6.67 -11.42 -42.88
N HIS A 135 -7.39 -11.64 -41.79
CA HIS A 135 -7.73 -12.97 -41.31
C HIS A 135 -9.22 -12.99 -41.04
N GLU A 136 -9.93 -13.84 -41.77
CA GLU A 136 -11.35 -14.13 -41.55
C GLU A 136 -11.58 -14.57 -40.09
N PRO A 137 -12.59 -14.01 -39.40
CA PRO A 137 -12.97 -14.50 -38.09
C PRO A 137 -13.86 -15.74 -38.25
N VAL A 138 -13.35 -16.89 -37.81
CA VAL A 138 -14.16 -18.09 -37.58
C VAL A 138 -15.11 -17.80 -36.42
N ALA A 139 -16.40 -18.00 -36.66
CA ALA A 139 -17.47 -17.83 -35.68
C ALA A 139 -17.27 -18.78 -34.48
N ALA A 140 -17.10 -18.22 -33.28
CA ALA A 140 -17.18 -18.96 -32.03
C ALA A 140 -18.64 -18.98 -31.52
N PRO A 141 -19.13 -20.09 -30.95
CA PRO A 141 -20.49 -20.16 -30.44
C PRO A 141 -20.65 -19.34 -29.16
N VAL A 142 -21.78 -18.66 -29.07
CA VAL A 142 -22.25 -17.95 -27.87
C VAL A 142 -22.60 -18.99 -26.81
N GLY A 143 -21.73 -19.17 -25.83
CA GLY A 143 -22.00 -19.90 -24.59
C GLY A 143 -22.63 -18.96 -23.57
N LEU A 144 -23.90 -19.21 -23.25
CA LEU A 144 -24.59 -18.68 -22.07
C LEU A 144 -23.82 -19.11 -20.81
N ILE A 145 -23.29 -18.17 -20.05
CA ILE A 145 -22.81 -18.41 -18.69
C ILE A 145 -23.87 -17.83 -17.77
N SER A 146 -24.49 -18.74 -17.01
CA SER A 146 -25.42 -18.49 -15.93
C SER A 146 -24.74 -17.76 -14.77
N ASP A 147 -25.46 -16.78 -14.22
CA ASP A 147 -25.23 -16.22 -12.90
C ASP A 147 -25.38 -17.32 -11.85
N ASP A 148 -24.31 -17.64 -11.11
CA ASP A 148 -24.40 -18.22 -9.77
C ASP A 148 -23.05 -18.04 -9.01
N ASP A 149 -23.18 -17.55 -7.78
CA ASP A 149 -22.30 -17.68 -6.61
C ASP A 149 -20.83 -17.20 -6.66
N VAL A 150 -20.65 -15.93 -6.29
CA VAL A 150 -19.39 -15.45 -5.67
C VAL A 150 -19.62 -15.28 -4.17
N LEU A 151 -19.40 -16.35 -3.42
CA LEU A 151 -19.25 -16.36 -1.96
C LEU A 151 -17.95 -15.64 -1.57
N MET A 152 -18.07 -14.38 -1.12
CA MET A 152 -16.98 -13.66 -0.47
C MET A 152 -17.06 -13.90 1.04
N GLY A 153 -16.06 -14.59 1.58
CA GLY A 153 -15.98 -14.99 2.97
C GLY A 153 -15.89 -13.82 3.95
N ASP A 154 -16.60 -13.99 5.06
CA ASP A 154 -16.62 -13.12 6.22
C ASP A 154 -15.20 -12.93 6.79
N ALA A 155 -14.80 -11.67 6.96
CA ALA A 155 -13.60 -11.31 7.70
C ALA A 155 -14.05 -10.79 9.07
N ASP A 156 -13.71 -11.55 10.11
CA ASP A 156 -13.98 -11.23 11.51
C ASP A 156 -13.50 -9.84 11.91
N GLU A 157 -14.45 -9.06 12.43
CA GLU A 157 -14.30 -7.68 12.87
C GLU A 157 -13.76 -7.64 14.31
N VAL A 158 -12.50 -7.22 14.47
CA VAL A 158 -11.88 -6.97 15.78
C VAL A 158 -12.40 -5.64 16.33
N LYS A 159 -13.32 -5.72 17.30
CA LYS A 159 -13.80 -4.59 18.11
C LYS A 159 -12.63 -3.87 18.78
N ARG A 160 -12.45 -2.59 18.46
CA ARG A 160 -11.58 -1.67 19.23
C ARG A 160 -12.47 -0.75 20.05
N ASP A 161 -12.48 -0.96 21.36
CA ASP A 161 -13.03 0.00 22.31
C ASP A 161 -12.10 1.21 22.41
N HIS A 162 -12.55 2.35 21.90
CA HIS A 162 -11.99 3.65 22.23
C HIS A 162 -12.88 4.30 23.28
N SER A 163 -12.42 4.26 24.53
CA SER A 163 -12.97 5.09 25.61
C SER A 163 -12.35 6.48 25.49
N ASP A 164 -13.18 7.45 25.09
CA ASP A 164 -12.86 8.87 25.13
C ASP A 164 -12.71 9.30 26.60
N LYS A 165 -11.46 9.57 27.02
CA LYS A 165 -11.21 10.32 28.27
C LYS A 165 -11.21 11.80 27.92
N GLU A 166 -12.16 12.53 28.49
CA GLU A 166 -12.19 13.99 28.49
C GLU A 166 -10.87 14.52 29.08
N PHE A 167 -10.20 15.40 28.33
CA PHE A 167 -8.91 15.97 28.71
C PHE A 167 -9.19 17.32 29.37
N ASP A 168 -9.08 17.36 30.70
CA ASP A 168 -9.16 18.59 31.48
C ASP A 168 -8.01 19.53 31.05
N SER A 169 -8.37 20.78 30.77
CA SER A 169 -7.44 21.82 30.33
C SER A 169 -6.71 22.44 31.53
N ASP A 170 -5.78 21.69 32.12
CA ASP A 170 -4.84 22.26 33.09
C ASP A 170 -3.69 22.99 32.37
N GLY A 171 -3.24 24.09 32.98
CA GLY A 171 -2.40 25.13 32.38
C GLY A 171 -1.14 24.65 31.69
N MET A 172 -0.79 25.29 30.56
CA MET A 172 0.48 25.08 29.87
C MET A 172 1.64 25.63 30.70
N ASP A 173 2.59 24.76 31.03
CA ASP A 173 3.87 25.17 31.61
C ASP A 173 4.67 25.98 30.59
N VAL A 174 5.25 27.09 31.05
CA VAL A 174 6.12 27.96 30.27
C VAL A 174 7.54 27.94 30.87
N ASP A 175 8.56 28.05 30.02
CA ASP A 175 9.95 28.13 30.46
C ASP A 175 10.28 29.48 31.12
N GLU A 176 11.50 29.62 31.62
CA GLU A 176 11.97 30.88 32.24
C GLU A 176 11.97 32.08 31.27
N GLN A 177 11.84 31.84 29.95
CA GLN A 177 11.70 32.87 28.93
C GLN A 177 10.24 33.08 28.48
N GLY A 178 9.27 32.40 29.09
CA GLY A 178 7.85 32.50 28.77
C GLY A 178 7.43 31.74 27.52
N ASN A 179 8.26 30.85 26.97
CA ASN A 179 7.87 30.02 25.84
C ASN A 179 7.07 28.80 26.33
N PRO A 180 6.03 28.37 25.59
CA PRO A 180 5.31 27.14 25.93
C PRO A 180 6.27 25.95 25.93
N ILE A 181 6.43 25.29 27.07
CA ILE A 181 7.11 24.00 27.14
C ILE A 181 6.12 22.96 26.65
N TYR A 182 6.24 22.59 25.38
CA TYR A 182 5.57 21.38 24.91
C TYR A 182 6.24 20.21 25.62
N PRO A 183 5.49 19.37 26.37
CA PRO A 183 6.08 18.16 26.91
C PRO A 183 6.65 17.39 25.71
N VAL A 184 7.97 17.23 25.69
CA VAL A 184 8.62 16.29 24.76
C VAL A 184 7.92 14.98 25.05
N ARG A 185 7.08 14.54 24.12
CA ARG A 185 6.31 13.31 24.27
C ARG A 185 7.35 12.24 24.49
N ALA A 186 7.52 11.82 25.74
CA ALA A 186 8.43 10.74 26.07
C ALA A 186 8.08 9.62 25.08
N PRO A 187 9.06 9.07 24.33
CA PRO A 187 8.77 7.93 23.48
C PRO A 187 7.98 6.95 24.35
N PRO A 188 6.81 6.46 23.88
CA PRO A 188 5.94 5.64 24.70
C PRO A 188 6.83 4.60 25.36
N TYR A 189 6.80 4.54 26.69
CA TYR A 189 7.59 3.61 27.48
C TYR A 189 7.28 2.22 26.93
N GLN A 190 8.16 1.72 26.05
CA GLN A 190 8.07 0.38 25.52
C GLN A 190 8.54 -0.48 26.66
N ASP A 191 7.57 -1.06 27.37
CA ASP A 191 7.86 -2.10 28.33
C ASP A 191 8.62 -3.18 27.57
N PRO A 192 9.92 -3.43 27.87
CA PRO A 192 10.73 -4.42 27.17
C PRO A 192 10.24 -5.86 27.41
N SER A 193 9.01 -6.03 27.90
CA SER A 193 8.39 -7.28 28.30
C SER A 193 7.27 -7.76 27.38
N ASP A 194 6.91 -7.05 26.28
CA ASP A 194 5.99 -7.65 25.28
C ASP A 194 6.69 -8.80 24.54
N PRO A 195 6.31 -10.08 24.80
CA PRO A 195 6.97 -11.22 24.17
C PRO A 195 6.81 -11.21 22.65
N MET A 196 5.74 -10.59 22.13
CA MET A 196 5.53 -10.46 20.68
C MET A 196 6.58 -9.57 20.04
N GLU A 197 6.92 -8.44 20.65
CA GLU A 197 7.92 -7.52 20.11
C GLU A 197 9.32 -8.12 20.15
N VAL A 198 9.69 -8.75 21.27
CA VAL A 198 10.98 -9.44 21.42
C VAL A 198 11.14 -10.53 20.37
N VAL A 199 10.11 -11.36 20.18
CA VAL A 199 10.16 -12.45 19.20
C VAL A 199 10.14 -11.94 17.77
N CYS A 200 9.34 -10.90 17.48
CA CYS A 200 9.29 -10.26 16.17
C CYS A 200 10.65 -9.68 15.77
N ASN A 201 11.29 -8.91 16.66
CA ASN A 201 12.61 -8.33 16.43
C ASN A 201 13.68 -9.42 16.30
N GLY A 202 13.66 -10.42 17.19
CA GLY A 202 14.58 -11.56 17.13
C GLY A 202 14.48 -12.35 15.83
N LEU A 203 13.27 -12.54 15.30
CA LEU A 203 13.04 -13.20 14.01
C LEU A 203 13.61 -12.39 12.85
N VAL A 204 13.35 -11.08 12.82
CA VAL A 204 13.85 -10.18 11.77
C VAL A 204 15.37 -10.15 11.79
N ASP A 205 15.98 -9.96 12.96
CA ASP A 205 17.44 -9.91 13.10
C ASP A 205 18.10 -11.23 12.71
N MET A 206 17.49 -12.37 13.08
CA MET A 206 17.98 -13.68 12.67
C MET A 206 17.96 -13.83 11.14
N LEU A 207 16.83 -13.53 10.49
CA LEU A 207 16.70 -13.64 9.03
C LEU A 207 17.67 -12.68 8.32
N LEU A 208 17.80 -11.44 8.77
CA LEU A 208 18.74 -10.47 8.19
C LEU A 208 20.20 -10.84 8.47
N GLY A 209 20.49 -11.59 9.53
CA GLY A 209 21.83 -12.07 9.85
C GLY A 209 22.29 -13.21 8.94
N CYS A 210 21.42 -14.22 8.70
CA CYS A 210 21.83 -15.44 8.01
C CYS A 210 21.48 -15.50 6.52
N MET A 211 20.40 -14.83 6.09
CA MET A 211 19.93 -14.96 4.70
C MET A 211 20.80 -14.19 3.71
N PRO A 212 21.20 -12.92 3.92
CA PRO A 212 21.96 -12.17 2.93
C PRO A 212 23.26 -12.85 2.43
N PRO A 213 24.13 -13.39 3.32
CA PRO A 213 25.32 -14.12 2.87
C PRO A 213 24.96 -15.39 2.09
N SER A 214 23.93 -16.12 2.55
CA SER A 214 23.45 -17.35 1.93
C SER A 214 22.90 -17.12 0.53
N LEU A 215 22.02 -16.14 0.37
CA LEU A 215 21.44 -15.76 -0.93
C LEU A 215 22.51 -15.27 -1.89
N THR A 216 23.43 -14.41 -1.43
CA THR A 216 24.52 -13.89 -2.27
C THR A 216 25.42 -15.03 -2.76
N THR A 217 25.75 -15.98 -1.89
CA THR A 217 26.57 -17.14 -2.23
C THR A 217 25.86 -18.05 -3.23
N LEU A 218 24.57 -18.34 -3.01
CA LEU A 218 23.76 -19.15 -3.93
C LEU A 218 23.61 -18.48 -5.31
N LEU A 219 23.37 -17.17 -5.37
CA LEU A 219 23.28 -16.42 -6.61
C LEU A 219 24.61 -16.46 -7.36
N ARG A 220 25.73 -16.14 -6.70
CA ARG A 220 27.06 -16.21 -7.31
C ARG A 220 27.41 -17.61 -7.80
N ARG A 221 27.05 -18.65 -7.04
CA ARG A 221 27.31 -20.04 -7.44
C ARG A 221 26.54 -20.45 -8.70
N ASN A 222 25.28 -20.03 -8.82
CA ASN A 222 24.43 -20.46 -9.94
C ASN A 222 24.50 -19.52 -11.16
N LEU A 223 24.74 -18.22 -10.97
CA LEU A 223 24.75 -17.21 -12.04
C LEU A 223 26.19 -16.76 -12.42
N GLY A 224 27.19 -17.08 -11.61
CA GLY A 224 28.57 -16.66 -11.84
C GLY A 224 28.71 -15.14 -11.90
N ARG A 225 29.24 -14.64 -13.03
CA ARG A 225 29.42 -13.20 -13.27
C ARG A 225 28.12 -12.44 -13.53
N LEU A 226 27.02 -13.14 -13.80
CA LEU A 226 25.69 -12.54 -13.99
C LEU A 226 24.95 -12.32 -12.66
N ALA A 227 25.54 -12.75 -11.53
CA ALA A 227 24.93 -12.52 -10.24
C ALA A 227 24.85 -11.01 -9.96
N PRO A 228 23.69 -10.51 -9.51
CA PRO A 228 23.56 -9.11 -9.15
C PRO A 228 24.49 -8.79 -7.97
N GLU A 229 25.04 -7.58 -7.96
CA GLU A 229 25.77 -7.08 -6.79
C GLU A 229 24.83 -7.04 -5.58
N PRO A 230 25.28 -7.48 -4.40
CA PRO A 230 24.44 -7.48 -3.22
C PRO A 230 24.07 -6.03 -2.86
N PRO A 231 22.81 -5.79 -2.46
CA PRO A 231 22.35 -4.49 -2.04
C PRO A 231 23.12 -4.04 -0.78
N LYS A 232 23.33 -2.72 -0.64
CA LYS A 232 24.00 -2.15 0.54
C LYS A 232 23.25 -2.42 1.85
N ARG A 233 21.92 -2.54 1.77
CA ARG A 233 21.04 -2.79 2.91
C ARG A 233 20.01 -3.84 2.54
N TRP A 234 19.92 -4.87 3.36
CA TRP A 234 18.93 -5.93 3.21
C TRP A 234 17.68 -5.62 4.04
N SER A 235 16.52 -6.03 3.52
CA SER A 235 15.24 -6.08 4.22
C SER A 235 14.59 -7.44 3.99
N ILE A 236 13.59 -7.81 4.80
CA ILE A 236 12.84 -9.06 4.61
C ILE A 236 12.10 -9.03 3.27
N GLN A 237 11.60 -7.87 2.85
CA GLN A 237 10.98 -7.68 1.54
C GLN A 237 11.97 -7.98 0.41
N LEU A 238 13.20 -7.45 0.50
CA LEU A 238 14.23 -7.67 -0.51
C LEU A 238 14.72 -9.12 -0.56
N ILE A 239 14.76 -9.81 0.59
CA ILE A 239 14.99 -11.26 0.66
C ILE A 239 13.90 -11.99 -0.13
N ALA A 240 12.63 -11.67 0.11
CA ALA A 240 11.51 -12.32 -0.56
C ALA A 240 11.48 -12.04 -2.07
N ASP A 241 11.81 -10.83 -2.50
CA ASP A 241 11.89 -10.47 -3.91
C ASP A 241 13.06 -11.18 -4.60
N THR A 242 14.24 -11.21 -3.95
CA THR A 242 15.41 -11.95 -4.47
C THR A 242 15.10 -13.43 -4.69
N LEU A 243 14.41 -14.06 -3.73
CA LEU A 243 13.96 -15.46 -3.83
C LEU A 243 12.99 -15.66 -4.99
N HIS A 244 12.05 -14.74 -5.18
CA HIS A 244 11.07 -14.81 -6.26
C HIS A 244 11.74 -14.72 -7.63
N ASP A 245 12.53 -13.67 -7.84
CA ASP A 245 13.10 -13.32 -9.14
C ASP A 245 14.10 -14.36 -9.62
N ASN A 246 14.70 -15.11 -8.69
CA ASN A 246 15.72 -16.13 -8.98
C ASN A 246 15.28 -17.55 -8.60
N ARG A 247 13.96 -17.80 -8.48
CA ARG A 247 13.40 -19.12 -8.15
C ARG A 247 14.00 -20.22 -9.02
N HIS A 248 13.84 -20.08 -10.34
CA HIS A 248 14.20 -21.13 -11.29
C HIS A 248 15.71 -21.24 -11.52
N THR A 249 16.46 -20.16 -11.30
CA THR A 249 17.90 -20.12 -11.60
C THR A 249 18.75 -20.54 -10.41
N ALA A 250 18.44 -20.06 -9.20
CA ALA A 250 19.33 -20.23 -8.04
C ALA A 250 18.73 -21.07 -6.91
N PHE A 251 17.40 -21.03 -6.73
CA PHE A 251 16.79 -21.50 -5.47
C PHE A 251 15.97 -22.78 -5.58
N HIS A 252 15.57 -23.23 -6.78
CA HIS A 252 14.75 -24.44 -6.98
C HIS A 252 15.38 -25.74 -6.45
N LYS A 253 16.71 -25.78 -6.27
CA LYS A 253 17.42 -26.95 -5.72
C LYS A 253 17.45 -26.98 -4.20
N VAL A 254 17.13 -25.86 -3.56
CA VAL A 254 17.28 -25.69 -2.10
C VAL A 254 15.93 -25.50 -1.42
N LEU A 255 15.00 -24.82 -2.09
CA LEU A 255 13.65 -24.59 -1.61
C LEU A 255 12.64 -25.34 -2.49
N SER A 256 11.62 -25.92 -1.86
CA SER A 256 10.59 -26.71 -2.55
C SER A 256 9.64 -25.83 -3.36
N ASP A 257 8.97 -26.40 -4.37
CA ASP A 257 7.95 -25.67 -5.13
C ASP A 257 6.80 -25.17 -4.24
N ARG A 258 6.45 -25.95 -3.21
CA ARG A 258 5.48 -25.56 -2.19
C ARG A 258 5.84 -24.26 -1.49
N PHE A 259 7.14 -24.05 -1.19
CA PHE A 259 7.60 -22.80 -0.60
C PHE A 259 7.27 -21.61 -1.50
N PHE A 260 7.54 -21.73 -2.81
CA PHE A 260 7.27 -20.65 -3.75
C PHE A 260 5.79 -20.39 -4.01
N SER A 261 4.94 -21.43 -3.95
CA SER A 261 3.50 -21.29 -4.19
C SER A 261 2.72 -20.82 -2.95
N GLU A 262 3.10 -21.28 -1.75
CA GLU A 262 2.33 -21.03 -0.53
C GLU A 262 3.01 -20.05 0.43
N ASP A 263 4.30 -20.26 0.71
CA ASP A 263 5.01 -19.53 1.75
C ASP A 263 5.50 -18.17 1.29
N LEU A 264 6.04 -18.09 0.07
CA LEU A 264 6.63 -16.86 -0.45
C LEU A 264 5.63 -15.71 -0.61
N PRO A 265 4.39 -15.91 -1.12
CA PRO A 265 3.38 -14.85 -1.14
C PRO A 265 3.04 -14.34 0.26
N PHE A 266 2.95 -15.24 1.24
CA PHE A 266 2.71 -14.87 2.63
C PHE A 266 3.89 -14.07 3.20
N LEU A 267 5.12 -14.54 2.99
CA LEU A 267 6.34 -13.84 3.40
C LEU A 267 6.38 -12.42 2.83
N LYS A 268 6.09 -12.24 1.53
CA LYS A 268 6.04 -10.90 0.89
C LYS A 268 5.00 -9.99 1.52
N ARG A 269 3.81 -10.51 1.83
CA ARG A 269 2.75 -9.72 2.48
C ARG A 269 3.22 -9.26 3.87
N THR A 270 3.65 -10.22 4.70
CA THR A 270 3.99 -9.95 6.09
C THR A 270 5.29 -9.14 6.22
N ALA A 271 6.23 -9.27 5.29
CA ALA A 271 7.43 -8.43 5.24
C ALA A 271 7.10 -6.93 5.15
N LYS A 272 6.09 -6.55 4.34
CA LYS A 272 5.63 -5.16 4.26
C LYS A 272 5.07 -4.67 5.60
N ASP A 273 4.34 -5.52 6.30
CA ASP A 273 3.76 -5.17 7.58
C ASP A 273 4.82 -5.07 8.69
N LEU A 274 5.86 -5.92 8.64
CA LEU A 274 7.04 -5.80 9.50
C LEU A 274 7.79 -4.48 9.26
N ASP A 275 8.05 -4.13 8.00
CA ASP A 275 8.74 -2.88 7.64
C ASP A 275 7.92 -1.65 8.09
N ARG A 276 6.60 -1.65 7.84
CA ARG A 276 5.68 -0.61 8.34
C ARG A 276 5.61 -0.55 9.86
N GLY A 277 5.74 -1.69 10.53
CA GLY A 277 5.75 -1.77 11.99
C GLY A 277 6.97 -1.08 12.57
N LYS A 278 8.14 -1.30 11.95
CA LYS A 278 9.40 -0.66 12.32
C LYS A 278 9.35 0.87 12.21
N GLU A 279 8.76 1.39 11.13
CA GLU A 279 8.58 2.85 10.96
C GLU A 279 7.68 3.48 12.04
N ARG A 280 6.73 2.71 12.55
CA ARG A 280 5.74 3.16 13.53
C ARG A 280 6.08 2.77 14.97
N ASN A 281 7.25 2.16 15.18
CA ASN A 281 7.70 1.60 16.46
C ASN A 281 6.62 0.72 17.12
N ARG A 282 5.97 -0.16 16.33
CA ARG A 282 4.94 -1.08 16.83
C ARG A 282 4.89 -2.36 16.01
N VAL A 283 4.58 -3.48 16.66
CA VAL A 283 4.36 -4.77 15.97
C VAL A 283 3.02 -4.72 15.23
N LEU A 284 3.05 -4.96 13.91
CA LEU A 284 1.85 -4.99 13.06
C LEU A 284 1.41 -6.40 12.65
N VAL A 285 2.04 -7.43 13.23
CA VAL A 285 1.77 -8.83 12.92
C VAL A 285 1.06 -9.52 14.08
N THR A 286 0.11 -10.38 13.77
CA THR A 286 -0.58 -11.19 14.79
C THR A 286 0.30 -12.33 15.29
N LYS A 287 0.00 -12.90 16.47
CA LYS A 287 0.69 -14.10 17.01
C LYS A 287 0.67 -15.27 16.01
N GLY A 288 -0.48 -15.51 15.37
CA GLY A 288 -0.61 -16.57 14.36
C GLY A 288 0.24 -16.34 13.12
N GLU A 289 0.33 -15.09 12.64
CA GLU A 289 1.20 -14.75 11.53
C GLU A 289 2.68 -14.88 11.88
N LEU A 290 3.06 -14.51 13.10
CA LEU A 290 4.43 -14.64 13.60
C LEU A 290 4.85 -16.11 13.74
N LEU A 291 3.97 -16.98 14.26
CA LEU A 291 4.19 -18.43 14.28
C LEU A 291 4.35 -19.00 12.87
N LYS A 292 3.48 -18.59 11.93
CA LYS A 292 3.60 -19.00 10.53
C LYS A 292 4.89 -18.50 9.88
N LEU A 293 5.32 -17.26 10.17
CA LEU A 293 6.60 -16.75 9.72
C LEU A 293 7.78 -17.55 10.28
N MET A 294 7.72 -18.01 11.52
CA MET A 294 8.75 -18.89 12.07
C MET A 294 8.80 -20.24 11.36
N ASP A 295 7.66 -20.82 10.99
CA ASP A 295 7.62 -22.05 10.17
C ASP A 295 8.24 -21.83 8.79
N ILE A 296 7.97 -20.68 8.17
CA ILE A 296 8.61 -20.27 6.92
C ILE A 296 10.12 -20.09 7.14
N GLY A 297 10.52 -19.50 8.26
CA GLY A 297 11.92 -19.35 8.68
C GLY A 297 12.66 -20.69 8.73
N VAL A 298 12.03 -21.74 9.26
CA VAL A 298 12.61 -23.11 9.29
C VAL A 298 12.95 -23.62 7.88
N ARG A 299 12.14 -23.30 6.87
CA ARG A 299 12.41 -23.68 5.47
C ARG A 299 13.44 -22.76 4.82
N LEU A 300 13.37 -21.46 5.09
CA LEU A 300 14.32 -20.48 4.56
C LEU A 300 15.76 -20.77 4.96
N VAL A 301 15.99 -21.24 6.19
CA VAL A 301 17.35 -21.51 6.67
C VAL A 301 18.02 -22.69 5.97
N ASP A 302 17.29 -23.51 5.19
CA ASP A 302 17.90 -24.49 4.30
C ASP A 302 18.75 -23.82 3.21
N CYS A 303 18.50 -22.54 2.87
CA CYS A 303 19.42 -21.74 2.06
C CYS A 303 20.81 -21.62 2.66
N CYS A 304 20.95 -21.61 3.99
CA CYS A 304 22.25 -21.54 4.66
C CYS A 304 23.06 -22.80 4.37
N SER A 305 22.48 -24.00 4.59
CA SER A 305 23.14 -25.26 4.21
C SER A 305 23.40 -25.36 2.72
N GLY A 306 22.44 -24.97 1.87
CA GLY A 306 22.63 -24.94 0.42
C GLY A 306 23.78 -24.06 -0.03
N ALA A 307 24.07 -22.99 0.72
CA ALA A 307 25.18 -22.06 0.49
C ALA A 307 26.52 -22.53 1.10
N GLY A 308 26.53 -23.60 1.91
CA GLY A 308 27.72 -24.08 2.62
C GLY A 308 27.90 -23.53 4.04
N PHE A 309 26.81 -23.05 4.66
CA PHE A 309 26.78 -22.53 6.03
C PHE A 309 25.89 -23.41 6.95
N PRO A 310 26.27 -24.67 7.23
CA PRO A 310 25.45 -25.57 8.06
C PRO A 310 25.35 -25.12 9.52
N ASP A 311 26.41 -24.54 10.09
CA ASP A 311 26.42 -24.06 11.47
C ASP A 311 25.43 -22.90 11.68
N ASP A 312 25.32 -22.01 10.68
CA ASP A 312 24.36 -20.90 10.70
C ASP A 312 22.92 -21.40 10.61
N ARG A 313 22.67 -22.45 9.83
CA ARG A 313 21.36 -23.13 9.80
C ARG A 313 21.00 -23.65 11.18
N ASP A 314 21.90 -24.40 11.80
CA ASP A 314 21.63 -25.03 13.10
C ASP A 314 21.46 -23.99 14.21
N ARG A 315 22.22 -22.90 14.16
CA ARG A 315 22.04 -21.74 15.05
C ARG A 315 20.67 -21.09 14.84
N ALA A 316 20.27 -20.84 13.61
CA ALA A 316 18.98 -20.25 13.30
C ALA A 316 17.81 -21.13 13.74
N LEU A 317 17.91 -22.46 13.57
CA LEU A 317 16.90 -23.41 14.04
C LEU A 317 16.76 -23.42 15.57
N ARG A 318 17.86 -23.29 16.32
CA ARG A 318 17.81 -23.14 17.79
C ARG A 318 17.12 -21.85 18.21
N LEU A 319 17.43 -20.73 17.54
CA LEU A 319 16.79 -19.44 17.82
C LEU A 319 15.28 -19.50 17.53
N LEU A 320 14.88 -20.07 16.39
CA LEU A 320 13.47 -20.24 16.03
C LEU A 320 12.71 -21.10 17.06
N ARG A 321 13.35 -22.12 17.62
CA ARG A 321 12.75 -22.94 18.69
C ARG A 321 12.52 -22.12 19.96
N GLY A 322 13.53 -21.40 20.44
CA GLY A 322 13.39 -20.55 21.63
C GLY A 322 12.34 -19.44 21.44
N MET A 323 12.25 -18.86 20.25
CA MET A 323 11.20 -17.90 19.89
C MET A 323 9.79 -18.51 19.96
N LYS A 324 9.62 -19.74 19.48
CA LYS A 324 8.33 -20.45 19.58
C LYS A 324 7.95 -20.75 21.03
N GLU A 325 8.92 -21.18 21.84
CA GLU A 325 8.73 -21.40 23.28
C GLU A 325 8.33 -20.11 24.01
N THR A 326 8.90 -18.98 23.61
CA THR A 326 8.55 -17.65 24.18
C THR A 326 7.12 -17.23 23.86
N LEU A 327 6.57 -17.67 22.73
CA LEU A 327 5.16 -17.39 22.35
C LEU A 327 4.17 -18.47 22.80
N ALA A 328 4.62 -19.61 23.32
CA ALA A 328 3.73 -20.71 23.72
C ALA A 328 2.99 -20.34 25.02
#